data_AF-V4ZP61-F1
#
_entry.id   AF-V4ZP61-F1
#
_cell.length_a   1.000
_cell.length_b   1.000
_cell.length_c   1.000
_cell.angle_alpha   90.00
_cell.angle_beta   90.00
_cell.angle_gamma   90.00
#
_symmetry.space_group_name_H-M   'P 1'
#
loop_
_entity.id
_entity.type
_entity.pdbx_description
1 polymer ?
#
loop_
_entity_poly.entity_id
_entity_poly.type
_entity_poly.pdbx_seq_one_letter_code
_entity_poly.pdbx_strand_id
1 'polypeptide(L)'
;MNVIADYLVGEDHIDRERHWSEMRRALRKYGRTGIGPLDIALWDFAGKCHDAPIQELLGTCRERLSTYASTYHSALNGGLDSPGAFADFAEDYADFAGAFADFAGAFADFAEASADSAGTFADFAEASAEECREMGYSGFKIHGWGGHDCDLDREVATVHAVGRRVGEEMDLMLDPACEDETFADTLRVGRACDEHGYVRYEDPFRDAGLSQCAH
;
A
#
# COMPACT_ATOMS: atom_id res chain seq x y z
N MET A 1 23.10 -3.54 -22.10
CA MET A 1 22.24 -3.48 -23.31
C MET A 1 20.83 -3.73 -22.84
N ASN A 2 19.96 -2.72 -22.92
CA ASN A 2 18.60 -2.80 -22.41
C ASN A 2 17.71 -3.40 -23.51
N VAL A 3 17.65 -4.74 -23.53
CA VAL A 3 16.99 -5.55 -24.57
C VAL A 3 15.55 -5.09 -24.86
N ILE A 4 14.86 -4.53 -23.86
CA ILE A 4 13.49 -4.04 -24.02
C ILE A 4 13.42 -2.67 -24.68
N ALA A 5 14.31 -1.75 -24.29
CA ALA A 5 14.40 -0.45 -24.93
C ALA A 5 14.77 -0.59 -26.42
N ASP A 6 15.77 -1.42 -26.72
CA ASP A 6 16.21 -1.67 -28.10
C ASP A 6 15.09 -2.30 -28.97
N TYR A 7 14.18 -3.06 -28.34
CA TYR A 7 13.02 -3.64 -29.02
C TYR A 7 11.91 -2.62 -29.27
N LEU A 8 11.56 -1.78 -28.29
CA LEU A 8 10.42 -0.86 -28.39
C LEU A 8 10.68 0.33 -29.33
N VAL A 9 11.93 0.75 -29.50
CA VAL A 9 12.27 1.89 -30.35
C VAL A 9 12.00 1.57 -31.82
N GLY A 10 11.11 2.34 -32.43
CA GLY A 10 10.72 2.19 -33.85
C GLY A 10 9.52 1.27 -34.08
N GLU A 11 9.01 0.63 -33.02
CA GLU A 11 7.79 -0.16 -33.09
C GLU A 11 6.52 0.70 -33.00
N ASP A 12 5.39 0.16 -33.45
CA ASP A 12 4.09 0.81 -33.35
C ASP A 12 3.47 0.64 -31.97
N HIS A 13 3.35 1.75 -31.24
CA HIS A 13 2.73 1.85 -29.92
C HIS A 13 1.30 1.30 -29.79
N ILE A 14 0.53 1.19 -30.88
CA ILE A 14 -0.85 0.68 -30.83
C ILE A 14 -0.89 -0.81 -30.47
N ASP A 15 0.15 -1.56 -30.82
CA ASP A 15 0.23 -3.02 -30.64
C ASP A 15 0.59 -3.43 -29.19
N ARG A 16 -0.03 -2.79 -28.18
CA ARG A 16 0.30 -2.95 -26.75
C ARG A 16 0.32 -4.40 -26.28
N GLU A 17 -0.67 -5.22 -26.66
CA GLU A 17 -0.72 -6.64 -26.29
C GLU A 17 0.45 -7.46 -26.88
N ARG A 18 0.89 -7.10 -28.10
CA ARG A 18 2.09 -7.70 -28.71
C ARG A 18 3.32 -7.34 -27.88
N HIS A 19 3.47 -6.07 -27.52
CA HIS A 19 4.59 -5.60 -26.71
C HIS A 19 4.61 -6.27 -25.34
N TRP A 20 3.47 -6.34 -24.66
CA TRP A 20 3.33 -7.07 -23.39
C TRP A 20 3.78 -8.54 -23.53
N SER A 21 3.29 -9.23 -24.55
CA SER A 21 3.61 -10.63 -24.82
C SER A 21 5.11 -10.85 -25.09
N GLU A 22 5.73 -10.02 -25.93
CA GLU A 22 7.15 -10.10 -26.26
C GLU A 22 8.04 -9.74 -25.06
N MET A 23 7.73 -8.66 -24.33
CA MET A 23 8.45 -8.28 -23.11
C MET A 23 8.35 -9.38 -22.05
N ARG A 24 7.17 -9.97 -21.84
CA ARG A 24 6.93 -11.08 -20.91
C ARG A 24 7.75 -12.32 -21.28
N ARG A 25 7.88 -12.63 -22.58
CA ARG A 25 8.68 -13.75 -23.08
C ARG A 25 10.18 -13.49 -22.93
N ALA A 26 10.63 -12.28 -23.24
CA ALA A 26 12.02 -11.85 -23.14
C ALA A 26 12.50 -11.85 -21.69
N LEU A 27 11.69 -11.30 -20.76
CA LEU A 27 12.03 -11.16 -19.34
C LEU A 27 11.66 -12.37 -18.48
N ARG A 28 11.28 -13.50 -19.07
CA ARG A 28 10.86 -14.71 -18.32
C ARG A 28 11.91 -15.22 -17.31
N LYS A 29 13.19 -14.89 -17.51
CA LYS A 29 14.31 -15.28 -16.63
C LYS A 29 14.72 -14.19 -15.63
N TYR A 30 14.09 -13.02 -15.69
CA TYR A 30 14.45 -11.82 -14.94
C TYR A 30 13.29 -11.34 -14.07
N GLY A 31 12.49 -12.27 -13.54
CA GLY A 31 11.34 -11.95 -12.69
C GLY A 31 10.21 -11.16 -13.37
N ARG A 32 10.34 -10.85 -14.67
CA ARG A 32 9.44 -9.93 -15.40
C ARG A 32 9.41 -8.52 -14.80
N THR A 33 10.43 -8.16 -14.03
CA THR A 33 10.54 -6.85 -13.40
C THR A 33 10.67 -5.75 -14.45
N GLY A 34 9.95 -4.64 -14.27
CA GLY A 34 10.01 -3.47 -15.14
C GLY A 34 9.02 -3.47 -16.32
N ILE A 35 8.27 -4.55 -16.57
CA ILE A 35 7.24 -4.54 -17.62
C ILE A 35 6.09 -3.59 -17.26
N GLY A 36 5.68 -3.57 -15.98
CA GLY A 36 4.56 -2.73 -15.50
C GLY A 36 4.70 -1.25 -15.86
N PRO A 37 5.79 -0.57 -15.48
CA PRO A 37 6.01 0.84 -15.84
C PRO A 37 6.01 1.10 -17.35
N LEU A 38 6.53 0.18 -18.16
CA LEU A 38 6.54 0.32 -19.62
C LEU A 38 5.14 0.18 -20.21
N ASP A 39 4.36 -0.78 -19.74
CA ASP A 39 2.96 -0.96 -20.17
C ASP A 39 2.11 0.25 -19.80
N ILE A 40 2.27 0.78 -18.59
CA ILE A 40 1.62 2.03 -18.14
C ILE A 40 1.97 3.19 -19.08
N ALA A 41 3.24 3.34 -19.46
CA ALA A 41 3.66 4.39 -20.39
C ALA A 41 3.05 4.23 -21.79
N LEU A 42 2.91 2.99 -22.28
CA LEU A 42 2.22 2.71 -23.55
C LEU A 42 0.73 3.05 -23.49
N TRP A 43 0.06 2.79 -22.36
CA TRP A 43 -1.34 3.18 -22.14
C TRP A 43 -1.52 4.70 -22.06
N ASP A 44 -0.63 5.40 -21.35
CA ASP A 44 -0.63 6.88 -21.30
C ASP A 44 -0.41 7.49 -22.70
N PHE A 45 0.52 6.94 -23.48
CA PHE A 45 0.75 7.35 -24.86
C PHE A 45 -0.50 7.13 -25.72
N ALA A 46 -1.16 5.97 -25.60
CA ALA A 46 -2.40 5.70 -26.32
C ALA A 46 -3.52 6.69 -25.94
N GLY A 47 -3.66 7.01 -24.64
CA GLY A 47 -4.59 8.04 -24.17
C GLY A 47 -4.35 9.39 -24.85
N LYS A 48 -3.08 9.83 -24.92
CA LYS A 48 -2.68 11.08 -25.58
C LYS A 48 -2.94 11.08 -27.08
N CYS A 49 -2.70 9.96 -27.78
CA CYS A 49 -3.00 9.85 -29.21
C CYS A 49 -4.50 9.89 -29.53
N HIS A 50 -5.33 9.40 -28.60
CA HIS A 50 -6.77 9.38 -28.75
C HIS A 50 -7.48 10.58 -28.10
N ASP A 51 -6.73 11.49 -27.47
CA ASP A 51 -7.26 12.60 -26.67
C ASP A 51 -8.34 12.14 -25.68
N ALA A 52 -8.08 11.00 -25.02
CA ALA A 52 -9.03 10.33 -24.14
C ALA A 52 -8.36 9.81 -22.87
N PRO A 53 -9.03 9.85 -21.71
CA PRO A 53 -8.53 9.22 -20.50
C PRO A 53 -8.49 7.69 -20.65
N ILE A 54 -7.52 7.04 -20.00
CA ILE A 54 -7.32 5.58 -20.12
C ILE A 54 -8.59 4.79 -19.76
N GLN A 55 -9.37 5.24 -18.77
CA GLN A 55 -10.62 4.56 -18.39
C GLN A 55 -11.64 4.47 -19.55
N GLU A 56 -11.68 5.45 -20.45
CA GLU A 56 -12.57 5.42 -21.62
C GLU A 56 -12.07 4.40 -22.64
N LEU A 57 -10.75 4.33 -22.84
CA LEU A 57 -10.13 3.33 -23.70
C LEU A 57 -10.37 1.89 -23.18
N LEU A 58 -10.47 1.71 -21.87
CA LEU A 58 -10.77 0.44 -21.22
C LEU A 58 -12.28 0.12 -21.16
N GLY A 59 -13.14 1.10 -21.45
CA GLY A 59 -14.58 1.01 -21.27
C GLY A 59 -14.99 1.41 -19.85
N THR A 60 -15.29 2.70 -19.66
CA THR A 60 -15.66 3.27 -18.36
C THR A 60 -16.85 2.54 -17.74
N CYS A 61 -16.65 2.00 -16.54
CA CYS A 61 -17.71 1.35 -15.75
C CYS A 61 -18.23 2.27 -14.64
N ARG A 62 -17.34 3.06 -14.00
CA ARG A 62 -17.64 3.98 -12.90
C ARG A 62 -16.71 5.18 -12.99
N GLU A 63 -17.23 6.36 -12.69
CA GLU A 63 -16.47 7.61 -12.71
C GLU A 63 -15.97 8.04 -11.31
N ARG A 64 -16.47 7.38 -10.25
CA ARG A 64 -16.05 7.59 -8.87
C ARG A 64 -15.96 6.25 -8.15
N LEU A 65 -14.95 6.11 -7.30
CA LEU A 65 -14.71 4.94 -6.47
C LEU A 65 -14.52 5.40 -5.02
N SER A 66 -15.02 4.63 -4.06
CA SER A 66 -14.65 4.85 -2.65
C SER A 66 -13.18 4.49 -2.48
N THR A 67 -12.46 5.29 -1.71
CA THR A 67 -11.06 5.05 -1.35
C THR A 67 -10.97 4.69 0.12
N TYR A 68 -9.97 3.88 0.46
CA TYR A 68 -9.56 3.63 1.83
C TYR A 68 -8.17 4.24 2.02
N ALA A 69 -7.86 4.67 3.23
CA ALA A 69 -6.52 5.13 3.59
C ALA A 69 -5.64 3.91 3.93
N SER A 70 -4.37 3.95 3.53
CA SER A 70 -3.43 2.84 3.74
C SER A 70 -2.16 3.38 4.38
N THR A 71 -1.80 2.90 5.56
CA THR A 71 -0.62 3.38 6.29
C THR A 71 0.69 2.86 5.67
N TYR A 72 1.86 3.34 6.11
CA TYR A 72 3.13 2.68 5.83
C TYR A 72 3.50 1.73 6.99
N HIS A 73 4.42 0.79 6.73
CA HIS A 73 4.98 -0.12 7.72
C HIS A 73 5.74 0.62 8.82
N SER A 74 5.69 0.08 10.04
CA SER A 74 6.45 0.61 11.19
C SER A 74 7.98 0.43 11.10
N ALA A 75 8.53 -0.03 9.98
CA ALA A 75 9.82 -0.75 9.94
C ALA A 75 10.90 -0.20 8.99
N LEU A 76 10.77 1.01 8.45
CA LEU A 76 11.86 1.59 7.66
C LEU A 76 12.97 2.12 8.58
N ASN A 77 13.86 1.26 9.09
CA ASN A 77 15.12 1.63 9.78
C ASN A 77 14.98 2.73 10.86
N GLY A 78 13.93 2.68 11.69
CA GLY A 78 13.67 3.72 12.71
C GLY A 78 13.24 5.09 12.14
N GLY A 79 12.76 5.11 10.89
CA GLY A 79 12.41 6.32 10.15
C GLY A 79 10.92 6.55 9.94
N LEU A 80 10.03 5.71 10.50
CA LEU A 80 8.56 5.85 10.44
C LEU A 80 7.87 5.09 11.60
N ASP A 81 8.50 5.01 12.77
CA ASP A 81 8.01 4.24 13.93
C ASP A 81 7.24 5.10 14.95
N SER A 82 7.21 6.40 14.71
CA SER A 82 6.54 7.40 15.51
C SER A 82 5.86 8.40 14.58
N PRO A 83 4.82 9.10 15.06
CA PRO A 83 4.20 10.14 14.23
C PRO A 83 5.21 11.22 13.80
N GLY A 84 6.20 11.55 14.63
CA GLY A 84 7.25 12.52 14.26
C GLY A 84 8.11 12.06 13.07
N ALA A 85 8.43 10.77 12.99
CA ALA A 85 9.17 10.21 11.88
C ALA A 85 8.36 10.24 10.56
N PHE A 86 7.03 10.10 10.64
CA PHE A 86 6.14 10.32 9.51
C PHE A 86 6.08 11.77 9.06
N ALA A 87 6.13 12.73 9.99
CA ALA A 87 6.19 14.16 9.66
C ALA A 87 7.48 14.47 8.88
N ASP A 88 8.62 14.03 9.41
CA ASP A 88 9.93 14.21 8.76
C ASP A 88 9.94 13.59 7.34
N PHE A 89 9.39 12.38 7.17
CA PHE A 89 9.30 11.74 5.85
C PHE A 89 8.35 12.49 4.90
N ALA A 90 7.23 13.00 5.41
CA ALA A 90 6.27 13.74 4.60
C ALA A 90 6.83 15.08 4.13
N GLU A 91 7.61 15.77 4.97
CA GLU A 91 8.38 16.96 4.60
C GLU A 91 9.43 16.63 3.53
N ASP A 92 10.24 15.59 3.74
CA ASP A 92 11.24 15.11 2.77
C ASP A 92 10.60 14.76 1.40
N TYR A 93 9.38 14.21 1.42
CA TYR A 93 8.64 13.86 0.21
C TYR A 93 7.97 15.08 -0.45
N ALA A 94 7.50 16.05 0.32
CA ALA A 94 6.92 17.30 -0.16
C ALA A 94 7.96 18.11 -0.95
N ASP A 95 9.21 18.12 -0.48
CA ASP A 95 10.35 18.75 -1.17
C ASP A 95 10.69 18.07 -2.51
N PHE A 96 10.39 16.78 -2.65
CA PHE A 96 10.61 16.01 -3.88
C PHE A 96 9.44 16.11 -4.88
N ALA A 97 8.19 16.17 -4.39
CA ALA A 97 6.98 16.04 -5.19
C ALA A 97 6.16 17.36 -5.24
N GLY A 98 6.66 18.36 -5.96
CA GLY A 98 6.09 19.71 -6.00
C GLY A 98 4.61 19.86 -6.45
N ALA A 99 3.94 18.81 -6.93
CA ALA A 99 2.50 18.82 -7.24
C ALA A 99 1.59 18.26 -6.12
N PHE A 100 2.19 17.64 -5.10
CA PHE A 100 1.51 17.05 -3.93
C PHE A 100 1.89 17.73 -2.62
N ALA A 101 2.67 18.81 -2.67
CA ALA A 101 3.22 19.49 -1.50
C ALA A 101 2.13 19.95 -0.50
N ASP A 102 0.97 20.41 -0.97
CA ASP A 102 -0.14 20.82 -0.09
C ASP A 102 -0.76 19.64 0.68
N PHE A 103 -0.85 18.46 0.04
CA PHE A 103 -1.36 17.23 0.68
C PHE A 103 -0.32 16.65 1.65
N ALA A 104 0.94 16.63 1.23
CA ALA A 104 2.05 16.17 2.06
C ALA A 104 2.27 17.09 3.27
N GLY A 105 2.11 18.41 3.12
CA GLY A 105 2.19 19.38 4.20
C GLY A 105 1.08 19.22 5.23
N ALA A 106 -0.18 19.00 4.79
CA ALA A 106 -1.28 18.70 5.71
C ALA A 106 -1.05 17.41 6.50
N PHE A 107 -0.47 16.39 5.86
CA PHE A 107 -0.11 15.13 6.50
C PHE A 107 1.09 15.29 7.47
N ALA A 108 2.06 16.15 7.15
CA ALA A 108 3.20 16.47 8.03
C ALA A 108 2.75 17.19 9.30
N ASP A 109 1.91 18.23 9.17
CA ASP A 109 1.34 18.95 10.31
C ASP A 109 0.54 18.00 11.23
N PHE A 110 -0.19 17.05 10.64
CA PHE A 110 -0.90 16.01 11.39
C PHE A 110 0.04 15.05 12.12
N ALA A 111 1.06 14.58 11.41
CA ALA A 111 2.02 13.64 11.95
C ALA A 111 2.79 14.27 13.13
N GLU A 112 3.13 15.56 13.06
CA GLU A 112 3.72 16.32 14.17
C GLU A 112 2.75 16.48 15.35
N ALA A 113 1.49 16.86 15.10
CA ALA A 113 0.46 16.98 16.14
C ALA A 113 0.16 15.65 16.84
N SER A 114 0.24 14.53 16.11
CA SER A 114 0.09 13.18 16.64
C SER A 114 1.30 12.74 17.46
N ALA A 115 2.51 13.24 17.14
CA ALA A 115 3.78 12.89 17.79
C ALA A 115 3.80 13.32 19.25
N ASP A 116 3.21 14.47 19.55
CA ASP A 116 3.10 15.01 20.90
C ASP A 116 2.13 14.21 21.81
N SER A 117 1.38 13.25 21.26
CA SER A 117 0.41 12.43 21.99
C SER A 117 0.71 10.92 22.04
N ALA A 118 1.58 10.41 21.17
CA ALA A 118 1.72 8.96 20.93
C ALA A 118 2.87 8.32 21.74
N GLY A 119 2.55 7.24 22.46
CA GLY A 119 3.53 6.43 23.18
C GLY A 119 4.08 5.24 22.37
N THR A 120 3.30 4.70 21.43
CA THR A 120 3.60 3.50 20.62
C THR A 120 3.03 3.59 19.19
N PHE A 121 3.47 2.74 18.25
CA PHE A 121 2.88 2.66 16.90
C PHE A 121 1.37 2.33 16.91
N ALA A 122 0.89 1.58 17.91
CA ALA A 122 -0.54 1.32 18.06
C ALA A 122 -1.33 2.63 18.30
N ASP A 123 -0.79 3.56 19.09
CA ASP A 123 -1.39 4.87 19.32
C ASP A 123 -1.38 5.71 18.04
N PHE A 124 -0.30 5.63 17.26
CA PHE A 124 -0.22 6.28 15.94
C PHE A 124 -1.24 5.72 14.95
N ALA A 125 -1.35 4.40 14.85
CA ALA A 125 -2.31 3.75 13.95
C ALA A 125 -3.76 4.11 14.34
N GLU A 126 -4.06 4.19 15.63
CA GLU A 126 -5.35 4.65 16.15
C GLU A 126 -5.63 6.11 15.78
N ALA A 127 -4.69 7.02 16.02
CA ALA A 127 -4.82 8.43 15.71
C ALA A 127 -4.98 8.67 14.19
N SER A 128 -4.19 7.95 13.39
CA SER A 128 -4.25 8.00 11.92
C SER A 128 -5.58 7.50 11.39
N ALA A 129 -6.13 6.43 11.98
CA ALA A 129 -7.43 5.89 11.61
C ALA A 129 -8.55 6.89 11.93
N GLU A 130 -8.50 7.52 13.10
CA GLU A 130 -9.46 8.57 13.48
C GLU A 130 -9.41 9.78 12.55
N GLU A 131 -8.22 10.27 12.23
CA GLU A 131 -8.09 11.39 11.30
C GLU A 131 -8.62 11.01 9.91
N CYS A 132 -8.26 9.84 9.40
CA CYS A 132 -8.76 9.35 8.12
C CYS A 132 -10.30 9.27 8.11
N ARG A 133 -10.92 8.86 9.23
CA ARG A 133 -12.38 8.90 9.41
C ARG A 133 -12.91 10.33 9.31
N GLU A 134 -12.28 11.28 9.99
CA GLU A 134 -12.67 12.71 9.98
C GLU A 134 -12.51 13.35 8.59
N MET A 135 -11.51 12.93 7.81
CA MET A 135 -11.33 13.31 6.40
C MET A 135 -12.38 12.67 5.46
N GLY A 136 -13.16 11.69 5.94
CA GLY A 136 -14.24 11.05 5.20
C GLY A 136 -13.84 9.77 4.46
N TYR A 137 -12.69 9.16 4.75
CA TYR A 137 -12.37 7.83 4.24
C TYR A 137 -13.33 6.80 4.82
N SER A 138 -13.83 5.89 3.98
CA SER A 138 -14.75 4.84 4.40
C SER A 138 -14.05 3.58 4.91
N GLY A 139 -12.73 3.51 4.78
CA GLY A 139 -11.95 2.36 5.22
C GLY A 139 -10.50 2.72 5.51
N PHE A 140 -9.85 1.85 6.29
CA PHE A 140 -8.48 2.04 6.77
C PHE A 140 -7.72 0.70 6.76
N LYS A 141 -6.56 0.70 6.10
CA LYS A 141 -5.64 -0.44 6.05
C LYS A 141 -4.40 -0.18 6.89
N ILE A 142 -4.17 -1.07 7.84
CA ILE A 142 -2.99 -1.06 8.70
C ILE A 142 -1.91 -1.90 8.04
N HIS A 143 -0.74 -1.31 7.83
CA HIS A 143 0.50 -2.06 7.70
C HIS A 143 1.16 -2.16 9.07
N GLY A 144 1.23 -3.38 9.59
CA GLY A 144 1.60 -3.65 10.97
C GLY A 144 3.09 -3.54 11.26
N TRP A 145 3.55 -4.37 12.19
CA TRP A 145 4.93 -4.42 12.64
C TRP A 145 5.80 -5.28 11.72
N GLY A 146 6.88 -4.71 11.17
CA GLY A 146 7.78 -5.40 10.23
C GLY A 146 9.24 -5.45 10.65
N GLY A 147 10.04 -6.24 9.92
CA GLY A 147 11.49 -6.32 10.12
C GLY A 147 11.90 -6.80 11.53
N HIS A 148 12.77 -6.04 12.20
CA HIS A 148 13.27 -6.38 13.54
C HIS A 148 12.25 -6.14 14.67
N ASP A 149 11.18 -5.40 14.39
CA ASP A 149 10.14 -5.05 15.36
C ASP A 149 8.87 -5.90 15.22
N CYS A 150 8.89 -6.90 14.32
CA CYS A 150 7.80 -7.86 14.16
C CYS A 150 7.54 -8.59 15.50
N ASP A 151 6.42 -8.27 16.12
CA ASP A 151 5.98 -8.87 17.39
C ASP A 151 4.46 -9.10 17.34
N LEU A 152 4.09 -10.38 17.48
CA LEU A 152 2.72 -10.84 17.34
C LEU A 152 1.76 -10.24 18.40
N ASP A 153 2.25 -10.04 19.62
CA ASP A 153 1.42 -9.48 20.69
C ASP A 153 1.16 -7.99 20.43
N ARG A 154 2.14 -7.28 19.87
CA ARG A 154 1.95 -5.90 19.42
C ARG A 154 1.02 -5.78 18.23
N GLU A 155 1.10 -6.70 17.27
CA GLU A 155 0.18 -6.74 16.13
C GLU A 155 -1.27 -6.91 16.58
N VAL A 156 -1.52 -7.90 17.44
CA VAL A 156 -2.84 -8.12 18.05
C VAL A 156 -3.30 -6.90 18.86
N ALA A 157 -2.39 -6.25 19.60
CA ALA A 157 -2.73 -5.03 20.34
C ALA A 157 -3.13 -3.88 19.41
N THR A 158 -2.41 -3.67 18.30
CA THR A 158 -2.74 -2.67 17.28
C THR A 158 -4.11 -2.92 16.66
N VAL A 159 -4.39 -4.17 16.26
CA VAL A 159 -5.70 -4.58 15.70
C VAL A 159 -6.83 -4.23 16.66
N HIS A 160 -6.67 -4.56 17.94
CA HIS A 160 -7.68 -4.26 18.93
C HIS A 160 -7.81 -2.77 19.24
N ALA A 161 -6.72 -1.99 19.21
CA ALA A 161 -6.75 -0.55 19.44
C ALA A 161 -7.54 0.16 18.33
N VAL A 162 -7.16 -0.07 17.07
CA VAL A 162 -7.83 0.53 15.91
C VAL A 162 -9.28 0.04 15.79
N GLY A 163 -9.51 -1.27 15.95
CA GLY A 163 -10.84 -1.86 15.93
C GLY A 163 -11.81 -1.23 16.92
N ARG A 164 -11.37 -1.02 18.17
CA ARG A 164 -12.20 -0.33 19.19
C ARG A 164 -12.47 1.13 18.86
N ARG A 165 -11.54 1.81 18.18
CA ARG A 165 -11.65 3.25 17.94
C ARG A 165 -12.56 3.59 16.77
N VAL A 166 -12.41 2.90 15.64
CA VAL A 166 -13.09 3.25 14.38
C VAL A 166 -13.86 2.10 13.72
N GLY A 167 -13.81 0.89 14.27
CA GLY A 167 -14.36 -0.31 13.60
C GLY A 167 -15.88 -0.33 13.41
N GLU A 168 -16.64 0.53 14.11
CA GLU A 168 -18.08 0.68 13.88
C GLU A 168 -18.40 1.61 12.68
N GLU A 169 -17.44 2.41 12.23
CA GLU A 169 -17.63 3.48 11.24
C GLU A 169 -16.82 3.30 9.95
N MET A 170 -15.77 2.47 9.98
CA MET A 170 -14.87 2.23 8.85
C MET A 170 -14.72 0.75 8.54
N ASP A 171 -14.58 0.42 7.25
CA ASP A 171 -14.08 -0.89 6.83
C ASP A 171 -12.60 -1.02 7.21
N LEU A 172 -12.26 -2.01 8.04
CA LEU A 172 -10.88 -2.21 8.50
C LEU A 172 -10.18 -3.35 7.77
N MET A 173 -8.92 -3.11 7.40
CA MET A 173 -8.06 -4.08 6.72
C MET A 173 -6.72 -4.17 7.43
N LEU A 174 -6.14 -5.37 7.42
CA LEU A 174 -4.80 -5.61 7.93
C LEU A 174 -3.91 -6.20 6.83
N ASP A 175 -2.70 -5.68 6.71
CA ASP A 175 -1.66 -6.12 5.79
C ASP A 175 -0.31 -6.18 6.51
N PRO A 176 0.08 -7.34 7.07
CA PRO A 176 1.38 -7.50 7.72
C PRO A 176 2.56 -7.57 6.72
N ALA A 177 2.34 -7.41 5.41
CA ALA A 177 3.34 -7.58 4.35
C ALA A 177 4.20 -8.84 4.49
N CYS A 178 3.50 -9.95 4.70
CA CYS A 178 4.06 -11.28 4.84
C CYS A 178 4.96 -11.43 6.06
N GLU A 179 4.79 -10.67 7.13
CA GLU A 179 5.70 -10.75 8.28
C GLU A 179 5.36 -11.88 9.27
N ASP A 180 4.14 -12.42 9.28
CA ASP A 180 3.82 -13.56 10.14
C ASP A 180 4.68 -14.78 9.76
N GLU A 181 5.33 -15.37 10.77
CA GLU A 181 6.24 -16.50 10.55
C GLU A 181 5.51 -17.82 10.31
N THR A 182 4.38 -18.03 10.99
CA THR A 182 3.66 -19.30 10.94
C THR A 182 2.16 -19.11 10.72
N PHE A 183 1.51 -20.15 10.18
CA PHE A 183 0.06 -20.20 10.08
C PHE A 183 -0.64 -20.05 11.44
N ALA A 184 -0.02 -20.50 12.54
CA ALA A 184 -0.60 -20.36 13.86
C ALA A 184 -0.62 -18.89 14.33
N ASP A 185 0.42 -18.13 13.98
CA ASP A 185 0.52 -16.70 14.26
C ASP A 185 -0.53 -15.94 13.45
N THR A 186 -0.61 -16.20 12.15
CA THR A 186 -1.66 -15.69 11.27
C THR A 186 -3.06 -16.02 11.78
N LEU A 187 -3.30 -17.24 12.25
CA LEU A 187 -4.61 -17.61 12.80
C LEU A 187 -4.92 -16.84 14.09
N ARG A 188 -3.92 -16.53 14.91
CA ARG A 188 -4.09 -15.74 16.13
C ARG A 188 -4.47 -14.30 15.81
N VAL A 189 -3.77 -13.66 14.88
CA VAL A 189 -4.06 -12.28 14.44
C VAL A 189 -5.40 -12.23 13.73
N GLY A 190 -5.69 -13.18 12.84
CA GLY A 190 -6.97 -13.29 12.15
C GLY A 190 -8.16 -13.38 13.10
N ARG A 191 -8.03 -14.08 14.24
CA ARG A 191 -9.07 -14.09 15.28
C ARG A 191 -9.26 -12.74 15.96
N ALA A 192 -8.17 -12.01 16.20
CA ALA A 192 -8.27 -10.64 16.72
C ALA A 192 -8.96 -9.71 15.72
N CYS A 193 -8.67 -9.87 14.42
CA CYS A 193 -9.37 -9.19 13.33
C CYS A 193 -10.88 -9.52 13.31
N ASP A 194 -11.24 -10.79 13.46
CA ASP A 194 -12.65 -11.24 13.51
C ASP A 194 -13.44 -10.58 14.65
N GLU A 195 -12.81 -10.36 15.82
CA GLU A 195 -13.45 -9.72 16.97
C GLU A 195 -13.88 -8.26 16.70
N HIS A 196 -13.24 -7.59 15.73
CA HIS A 196 -13.50 -6.20 15.36
C HIS A 196 -14.07 -6.07 13.94
N GLY A 197 -14.44 -7.18 13.29
CA GLY A 197 -15.09 -7.17 11.99
C GLY A 197 -14.23 -6.68 10.82
N TYR A 198 -12.90 -6.89 10.89
CA TYR A 198 -12.01 -6.56 9.78
C TYR A 198 -12.44 -7.29 8.50
N VAL A 199 -12.55 -6.56 7.39
CA VAL A 199 -13.11 -7.06 6.13
C VAL A 199 -12.06 -7.73 5.24
N ARG A 200 -10.77 -7.50 5.51
CA ARG A 200 -9.65 -8.05 4.75
C ARG A 200 -8.44 -8.31 5.63
N TYR A 201 -7.82 -9.46 5.41
CA TYR A 201 -6.50 -9.81 5.89
C TYR A 201 -5.63 -10.14 4.68
N GLU A 202 -4.75 -9.22 4.33
CA GLU A 202 -3.93 -9.23 3.12
C GLU A 202 -2.52 -9.69 3.45
N ASP A 203 -1.94 -10.50 2.55
CA ASP A 203 -0.54 -10.96 2.60
C ASP A 203 -0.03 -11.29 4.03
N PRO A 204 -0.72 -12.17 4.78
CA PRO A 204 -0.45 -12.32 6.22
C PRO A 204 0.92 -12.92 6.56
N PHE A 205 1.36 -13.96 5.83
CA PHE A 205 2.55 -14.74 6.18
C PHE A 205 3.53 -14.88 5.02
N ARG A 206 4.80 -15.16 5.36
CA ARG A 206 5.91 -15.30 4.41
C ARG A 206 5.59 -16.28 3.28
N ASP A 207 5.61 -15.77 2.05
CA ASP A 207 5.32 -16.49 0.80
C ASP A 207 6.41 -17.51 0.39
N ALA A 208 7.28 -17.91 1.34
CA ALA A 208 8.37 -18.85 1.15
C ALA A 208 8.28 -20.03 2.13
N GLY A 209 7.30 -20.91 1.88
CA GLY A 209 7.36 -22.36 2.09
C GLY A 209 8.01 -22.92 3.36
N LEU A 210 7.19 -23.17 4.39
CA LEU A 210 7.35 -24.36 5.26
C LEU A 210 6.07 -25.20 5.43
N SER A 211 4.95 -24.81 4.82
CA SER A 211 3.70 -25.59 4.88
C SER A 211 3.29 -26.08 3.50
N GLN A 212 3.07 -27.38 3.34
CA GLN A 212 2.54 -27.98 2.11
C GLN A 212 1.08 -27.60 1.81
N CYS A 213 0.39 -26.94 2.75
CA CYS A 213 -1.06 -26.73 2.68
C CYS A 213 -1.47 -25.27 2.45
N ALA A 214 -0.51 -24.35 2.37
CA ALA A 214 -0.77 -22.91 2.25
C ALA A 214 -0.06 -22.26 1.05
N HIS A 215 0.45 -23.08 0.12
CA HIS A 215 0.92 -22.70 -1.21
C HIS A 215 -0.07 -23.16 -2.28
#